data_AF-A0A376NV42-F1
#
_entry.id   AF-A0A376NV42-F1
#
_cell.length_a   1.000
_cell.length_b   1.000
_cell.length_c   1.000
_cell.angle_alpha   90.00
_cell.angle_beta   90.00
_cell.angle_gamma   90.00
#
_symmetry.space_group_name_H-M   'P 1'
#
loop_
_entity.id
_entity.type
_entity.pdbx_description
1 polymer ?
#
loop_
_entity_poly.entity_id
_entity_poly.type
_entity_poly.pdbx_seq_one_letter_code
_entity_poly.pdbx_strand_id
1 'polypeptide(L)' 'MTPFMTEDFLLDTEFARRLYHDYAKDQPIFDYHCHLPPQQIAEDYRF' A
#
# COMPACT_ATOMS: atom_id res chain seq x y z
N MET A 1 24.28 8.92 1.80
CA MET A 1 23.14 8.89 0.85
C MET A 1 21.99 8.24 1.58
N THR A 2 20.80 8.82 1.53
CA THR A 2 19.59 8.15 2.00
C THR A 2 19.36 6.92 1.12
N PRO A 3 19.05 5.73 1.68
CA PRO A 3 18.71 4.57 0.88
C PRO A 3 17.53 4.86 -0.07
N PHE A 4 17.50 4.22 -1.24
CA PHE A 4 16.31 4.24 -2.09
C PHE A 4 15.19 3.44 -1.41
N MET A 5 13.94 3.93 -1.50
CA MET A 5 12.76 3.34 -0.86
C MET A 5 12.88 3.19 0.68
N THR A 6 13.07 4.30 1.40
CA THR A 6 12.93 4.31 2.87
C THR A 6 11.45 4.28 3.30
N GLU A 7 11.21 4.20 4.61
CA GLU A 7 9.86 4.37 5.20
C GLU A 7 9.20 5.71 4.81
N ASP A 8 9.99 6.73 4.46
CA ASP A 8 9.51 8.05 4.04
C ASP A 8 9.53 8.22 2.51
N PHE A 9 9.52 7.13 1.75
CA PHE A 9 9.51 7.19 0.31
C PHE A 9 8.30 8.00 -0.20
N LEU A 10 8.57 9.05 -1.00
CA LEU A 10 7.59 10.04 -1.50
C LEU A 10 6.99 10.96 -0.42
N LEU A 11 7.50 10.97 0.81
CA LEU A 11 7.01 11.81 1.91
C LEU A 11 7.99 12.97 2.19
N ASP A 12 7.94 14.01 1.34
CA ASP A 12 8.91 15.11 1.36
C ASP A 12 8.77 16.06 2.57
N THR A 13 7.65 16.02 3.29
CA THR A 13 7.36 16.93 4.41
C THR A 13 7.02 16.18 5.69
N GLU A 14 7.24 16.82 6.84
CA GLU A 14 6.83 16.26 8.14
C GLU A 14 5.32 16.02 8.22
N PHE A 15 4.51 16.88 7.58
CA PHE A 15 3.07 16.68 7.50
C PHE A 15 2.70 15.44 6.67
N ALA A 16 3.36 15.21 5.54
CA ALA A 16 3.14 14.01 4.72
C ALA A 16 3.48 12.73 5.51
N ARG A 17 4.62 12.73 6.23
CA ARG A 17 5.03 11.63 7.10
C ARG A 17 3.96 11.31 8.15
N ARG A 18 3.49 12.32 8.90
CA ARG A 18 2.46 12.13 9.93
C ARG A 18 1.14 11.62 9.35
N LEU A 19 0.67 12.22 8.26
CA LEU A 19 -0.58 11.80 7.63
C LEU A 19 -0.53 10.36 7.14
N TYR A 20 0.60 9.94 6.57
CA TYR A 20 0.76 8.56 6.12
C TYR A 20 0.95 7.58 7.29
N HIS A 21 1.94 7.84 8.15
CA HIS A 21 2.36 6.91 9.20
C HIS A 21 1.38 6.79 10.36
N ASP A 22 0.67 7.86 10.71
CA ASP A 22 -0.23 7.87 11.88
C ASP A 22 -1.68 7.54 11.49
N TYR A 23 -2.06 7.68 10.22
CA TYR A 23 -3.46 7.55 9.79
C TYR A 23 -3.65 6.64 8.57
N ALA A 24 -2.92 6.86 7.48
CA ALA A 24 -3.23 6.23 6.19
C ALA A 24 -2.77 4.76 6.09
N LYS A 25 -1.56 4.43 6.57
CA LYS A 25 -0.92 3.15 6.28
C LYS A 25 -1.67 1.92 6.80
N ASP A 26 -2.39 2.07 7.91
CA ASP A 26 -3.12 0.99 8.58
C ASP A 26 -4.59 0.91 8.15
N GLN A 27 -5.05 1.78 7.24
CA GLN A 27 -6.41 1.71 6.71
C GLN A 27 -6.58 0.46 5.83
N PRO A 28 -7.76 -0.18 5.87
CA PRO A 28 -8.04 -1.30 4.98
C PRO A 28 -8.09 -0.83 3.52
N ILE A 29 -7.76 -1.73 2.61
CA ILE A 29 -7.93 -1.52 1.18
C ILE A 29 -9.38 -1.87 0.81
N PHE A 30 -10.10 -0.91 0.24
CA PHE A 30 -11.39 -1.15 -0.41
C PHE A 30 -11.23 -1.05 -1.93
N ASP A 31 -10.93 -2.18 -2.55
CA ASP A 31 -10.66 -2.28 -3.99
C ASP A 31 -11.95 -2.52 -4.79
N TYR A 32 -12.78 -1.48 -4.92
CA TYR A 32 -14.11 -1.57 -5.52
C TYR A 32 -14.10 -1.87 -7.03
N HIS A 33 -12.96 -1.71 -7.70
CA HIS A 33 -12.81 -1.95 -9.12
C HIS A 33 -11.43 -2.53 -9.43
N CYS A 34 -11.42 -3.84 -9.72
CA CYS A 34 -10.22 -4.58 -10.09
C CYS A 34 -10.48 -5.52 -11.27
N HIS A 35 -9.40 -6.11 -11.77
CA HIS A 35 -9.43 -7.12 -12.85
C HIS A 35 -8.71 -8.40 -12.43
N LEU A 36 -8.68 -8.70 -11.13
CA LEU A 36 -8.10 -9.95 -10.63
C LEU A 36 -8.88 -11.15 -11.19
N PRO A 37 -8.21 -12.23 -11.62
CA PRO A 37 -8.90 -13.42 -12.12
C PRO A 37 -9.73 -14.06 -10.99
N PRO A 38 -11.07 -14.11 -11.09
CA PRO A 38 -11.91 -14.65 -10.01
C PRO A 38 -11.58 -16.11 -9.68
N GLN A 39 -11.16 -16.89 -10.67
CA GLN A 39 -10.76 -18.28 -10.51
C GLN A 39 -9.53 -18.44 -9.61
N GLN A 40 -8.52 -17.58 -9.75
CA GLN A 40 -7.33 -17.65 -8.91
C GLN A 40 -7.64 -17.39 -7.43
N ILE A 41 -8.59 -16.48 -7.18
CA ILE A 41 -9.08 -16.20 -5.83
C ILE A 41 -9.86 -17.41 -5.29
N ALA A 42 -10.76 -17.98 -6.11
CA ALA A 42 -11.61 -19.11 -5.71
C ALA A 42 -10.80 -20.39 -5.41
N GLU A 43 -9.68 -20.59 -6.10
CA GLU A 43 -8.85 -21.79 -5.99
C GLU A 43 -7.66 -21.64 -5.03
N ASP A 44 -7.50 -20.48 -4.37
CA ASP A 44 -6.30 -20.16 -3.58
C ASP A 44 -5.01 -20.42 -4.38
N TYR A 45 -4.94 -19.83 -5.58
CA TYR A 45 -3.87 -20.09 -6.54
C TYR A 45 -2.49 -19.83 -5.95
N ARG A 46 -1.56 -20.78 -6.14
CA ARG A 46 -0.16 -20.69 -5.70
C ARG A 46 0.76 -20.45 -6.90
N PHE A 47 1.57 -19.40 -6.82
CA PHE A 47 2.58 -19.01 -7.82
C PHE A 47 3.82 -19.92 -7.83
#